data_AF-A0A3S7UZB3-F1
#
_entry.id   AF-A0A3S7UZB3-F1
#
_cell.length_a   1.000
_cell.length_b   1.000
_cell.length_c   1.000
_cell.angle_alpha   90.00
_cell.angle_beta   90.00
_cell.angle_gamma   90.00
#
_symmetry.space_group_name_H-M   'P 1'
#
loop_
_entity.id
_entity.type
_entity.pdbx_description
1 polymer ?
#
loop_
_entity_poly.entity_id
_entity_poly.type
_entity_poly.pdbx_seq_one_letter_code
_entity_poly.pdbx_strand_id
1 'polypeptide(L)'
;MTTTTTTKKPKTGGEIDAYCTKCRLDLTHRIIAMVGDAVKKVECKTCGSHHLYRRPKTERDAAAARLLKRAEERKASGGSGGGGGGTKAERQTAAQRAERDQTAAWEHAIAGQPSTAFKPYRISLTLGAGELIHHPKFGDGVVARVIDRGKVEVLFKDGPRTMAHGQT
;
A
#
# COMPACT_ATOMS: atom_id res chain seq x y z
N MET A 1 -0.67 47.14 -12.74
CA MET A 1 -0.24 46.24 -13.82
C MET A 1 -0.98 44.92 -13.67
N THR A 2 -2.14 44.79 -14.31
CA THR A 2 -3.01 43.61 -14.27
C THR A 2 -2.46 42.55 -15.22
N THR A 3 -1.88 41.47 -14.69
CA THR A 3 -1.33 40.38 -15.52
C THR A 3 -2.45 39.55 -16.12
N THR A 4 -2.67 39.74 -17.42
CA THR A 4 -3.59 38.99 -18.26
C THR A 4 -3.07 37.57 -18.48
N THR A 5 -3.51 36.60 -17.67
CA THR A 5 -3.24 35.17 -17.94
C THR A 5 -4.02 34.76 -19.18
N THR A 6 -3.36 34.78 -20.33
CA THR A 6 -3.94 34.40 -21.62
C THR A 6 -4.21 32.90 -21.65
N THR A 7 -5.49 32.52 -21.60
CA THR A 7 -5.99 31.13 -21.66
C THR A 7 -5.81 30.52 -23.06
N LYS A 8 -4.57 30.31 -23.52
CA LYS A 8 -4.30 29.51 -24.72
C LYS A 8 -4.09 28.04 -24.33
N LYS A 9 -4.70 27.12 -25.09
CA LYS A 9 -4.52 25.67 -24.90
C LYS A 9 -3.02 25.35 -24.88
N PRO A 10 -2.50 24.62 -23.88
CA PRO A 10 -1.10 24.28 -23.83
C PRO A 10 -0.73 23.45 -25.06
N LYS A 11 0.43 23.77 -25.65
CA LYS A 11 1.00 23.06 -26.79
C LYS A 11 2.48 22.84 -26.55
N THR A 12 3.05 21.80 -27.15
CA THR A 12 4.50 21.55 -27.10
C THR A 12 5.27 22.77 -27.60
N GLY A 13 6.34 23.15 -26.90
CA GLY A 13 7.12 24.36 -27.16
C GLY A 13 6.48 25.66 -26.66
N GLY A 14 5.22 25.63 -26.20
CA GLY A 14 4.56 26.76 -25.55
C GLY A 14 5.09 27.04 -24.14
N GLU A 15 4.65 28.15 -23.58
CA GLU A 15 4.97 28.58 -22.22
C GLU A 15 3.81 28.27 -21.27
N ILE A 16 4.14 27.90 -20.04
CA ILE A 16 3.17 27.61 -18.97
C ILE A 16 3.77 27.96 -17.61
N ASP A 17 2.95 28.49 -16.70
CA ASP A 17 3.35 28.67 -15.31
C ASP A 17 3.24 27.33 -14.57
N ALA A 18 4.34 26.95 -13.90
CA ALA A 18 4.44 25.70 -13.16
C ALA A 18 5.34 25.87 -11.94
N TYR A 19 5.14 25.01 -10.95
CA TYR A 19 6.01 24.99 -9.78
C TYR A 19 7.33 24.28 -10.10
N CYS A 20 8.44 25.00 -10.01
CA CYS A 20 9.76 24.39 -10.15
C CYS A 20 10.23 23.80 -8.81
N THR A 21 10.56 22.51 -8.77
CA THR A 21 11.09 21.88 -7.56
C THR A 21 12.50 22.34 -7.20
N LYS A 22 13.28 22.82 -8.18
CA LYS A 22 14.64 23.33 -7.97
C LYS A 22 14.64 24.77 -7.48
N CYS A 23 13.88 25.66 -8.12
CA CYS A 23 13.75 27.07 -7.70
C CYS A 23 12.79 27.26 -6.51
N ARG A 24 11.93 26.26 -6.24
CA ARG A 24 10.88 26.27 -5.20
C ARG A 24 9.86 27.41 -5.34
N LEU A 25 9.66 27.90 -6.58
CA LEU A 25 8.77 28.99 -6.92
C LEU A 25 7.94 28.63 -8.18
N ASP A 26 6.79 29.28 -8.33
CA ASP A 26 6.00 29.26 -9.55
C ASP A 26 6.64 30.19 -10.58
N LEU A 27 7.13 29.61 -11.67
CA LEU A 27 7.90 30.30 -12.70
C LEU A 27 7.39 29.89 -14.08
N THR A 28 7.79 30.64 -15.09
CA THR A 28 7.51 30.30 -16.48
C THR A 28 8.37 29.13 -16.92
N HIS A 29 7.72 28.08 -17.41
CA HIS A 29 8.35 26.89 -17.96
C HIS A 29 7.99 26.73 -19.44
N ARG A 30 8.88 26.09 -20.20
CA ARG A 30 8.64 25.66 -21.58
C ARG A 30 8.14 24.22 -21.59
N ILE A 31 7.09 23.93 -22.36
CA ILE A 31 6.54 22.58 -22.49
C ILE A 31 7.45 21.74 -23.39
N ILE A 32 8.06 20.68 -22.85
CA ILE A 32 8.94 19.76 -23.60
C ILE A 32 8.13 18.59 -24.15
N ALA A 33 7.23 18.02 -23.34
CA ALA A 33 6.49 16.83 -23.71
C ALA A 33 5.04 16.91 -23.23
N MET A 34 4.13 16.57 -24.14
CA MET A 34 2.71 16.38 -23.90
C MET A 34 2.32 14.93 -24.20
N VAL A 35 1.32 14.41 -23.48
CA VAL A 35 0.68 13.12 -23.73
C VAL A 35 -0.79 13.41 -23.96
N GLY A 36 -1.24 13.29 -25.21
CA GLY A 36 -2.54 13.81 -25.63
C GLY A 36 -2.66 15.30 -25.30
N ASP A 37 -3.68 15.68 -24.55
CA ASP A 37 -3.91 17.06 -24.13
C ASP A 37 -3.20 17.44 -22.81
N ALA A 38 -2.54 16.49 -22.14
CA ALA A 38 -1.92 16.72 -20.84
C ALA A 38 -0.42 17.04 -20.95
N VAL A 39 0.02 18.13 -20.31
CA VAL A 39 1.44 18.47 -20.19
C VAL A 39 2.11 17.50 -19.20
N LYS A 40 3.13 16.76 -19.67
CA LYS A 40 3.84 15.77 -18.83
C LYS A 40 5.16 16.31 -18.29
N LYS A 41 5.98 16.92 -19.15
CA LYS A 41 7.34 17.36 -18.81
C LYS A 41 7.58 18.79 -19.27
N VAL A 42 8.22 19.58 -18.41
CA VAL A 42 8.50 21.00 -18.61
C VAL A 42 9.94 21.34 -18.28
N GLU A 43 10.45 22.39 -18.90
CA GLU A 43 11.77 23.00 -18.66
C GLU A 43 11.59 24.34 -17.98
N CYS A 44 12.20 24.55 -16.82
CA CYS A 44 12.19 25.84 -16.15
C CYS A 44 13.05 26.85 -16.92
N LYS A 45 12.48 27.98 -17.34
CA LYS A 45 13.25 29.02 -18.05
C LYS A 45 14.25 29.76 -17.15
N THR A 46 14.10 29.67 -15.83
CA THR A 46 15.00 30.34 -14.87
C THR A 46 16.23 29.50 -14.53
N CYS A 47 16.08 28.19 -14.30
CA CYS A 47 17.19 27.32 -13.91
C CYS A 47 17.57 26.24 -14.94
N GLY A 48 16.86 26.16 -16.07
CA GLY A 48 17.07 25.17 -17.13
C GLY A 48 16.69 23.74 -16.76
N SER A 49 16.21 23.48 -15.53
CA SER A 49 15.92 22.13 -15.06
C SER A 49 14.71 21.54 -15.76
N HIS A 50 14.82 20.27 -16.19
CA HIS A 50 13.70 19.51 -16.71
C HIS A 50 13.02 18.70 -15.61
N HIS A 51 11.71 18.81 -15.47
CA HIS A 51 10.94 18.02 -14.51
C HIS A 51 9.51 17.76 -14.98
N LEU A 52 8.80 16.87 -14.28
CA LEU A 52 7.39 16.65 -14.53
C LEU A 52 6.58 17.90 -14.21
N TYR A 53 5.52 18.14 -14.98
CA TYR A 53 4.63 19.28 -14.77
C TYR A 53 3.98 19.17 -13.38
N ARG A 54 4.13 20.25 -12.61
CA ARG A 54 3.46 20.43 -11.33
C ARG A 54 2.71 21.74 -11.39
N ARG A 55 1.41 21.68 -11.09
CA ARG A 55 0.54 22.85 -11.06
C ARG A 55 1.13 23.95 -10.16
N PRO A 56 0.89 25.23 -10.48
CA PRO A 56 1.30 26.35 -9.63
C PRO A 56 0.85 26.15 -8.18
N LYS A 57 1.64 26.65 -7.24
CA LYS A 57 1.38 26.53 -5.81
C LYS A 57 0.02 27.10 -5.43
N THR A 58 -0.37 28.24 -5.98
CA THR A 58 -1.69 28.86 -5.74
C THR A 58 -2.85 27.93 -6.13
N GLU A 59 -2.77 27.26 -7.28
CA GLU A 59 -3.76 26.28 -7.70
C GLU A 59 -3.72 24.99 -6.85
N ARG A 60 -2.52 24.55 -6.44
CA ARG A 60 -2.36 23.39 -5.57
C ARG A 60 -2.95 23.63 -4.20
N ASP A 61 -2.72 24.81 -3.64
CA ASP A 61 -3.20 25.21 -2.32
C ASP A 61 -4.73 25.41 -2.35
N ALA A 62 -5.28 26.00 -3.42
CA ALA A 62 -6.73 26.09 -3.63
C ALA A 62 -7.39 24.71 -3.77
N ALA A 63 -6.75 23.77 -4.48
CA ALA A 63 -7.24 22.39 -4.59
C ALA A 63 -7.20 21.66 -3.25
N ALA A 64 -6.14 21.87 -2.45
CA ALA A 64 -6.03 21.31 -1.10
C ALA A 64 -7.11 21.87 -0.16
N ALA A 65 -7.34 23.19 -0.19
CA ALA A 65 -8.39 23.83 0.60
C ALA A 65 -9.79 23.30 0.24
N ARG A 66 -10.07 23.09 -1.05
CA ARG A 66 -11.33 22.47 -1.50
C ARG A 66 -11.49 21.03 -1.01
N LEU A 67 -10.41 20.25 -0.98
CA LEU A 67 -10.45 18.88 -0.49
C LEU A 67 -10.71 18.84 1.02
N LEU A 68 -10.08 19.74 1.79
CA LEU A 68 -10.30 19.87 3.23
C LEU A 68 -11.74 20.27 3.54
N LYS A 69 -12.27 21.30 2.85
CA LYS A 69 -13.66 21.72 3.00
C LYS A 69 -14.64 20.58 2.71
N ARG A 70 -14.43 19.84 1.62
CA ARG A 70 -15.27 18.67 1.27
C ARG A 70 -15.14 17.51 2.27
N ALA A 71 -13.99 17.35 2.92
CA ALA A 71 -13.83 16.36 3.98
C ALA A 71 -14.60 16.76 5.25
N GLU A 72 -14.59 18.05 5.59
CA GLU A 72 -15.34 18.60 6.72
C GLU A 72 -16.85 18.53 6.50
N GLU A 73 -17.33 18.88 5.30
CA GLU A 73 -18.74 18.76 4.91
C GLU A 73 -19.23 17.30 4.93
N ARG A 74 -18.38 16.33 4.57
CA ARG A 74 -18.70 14.90 4.68
C ARG A 74 -18.74 14.41 6.13
N LYS A 75 -17.89 14.95 7.01
CA LYS A 75 -17.98 14.68 8.46
C LYS A 75 -19.26 15.25 9.06
N ALA A 76 -19.66 16.46 8.65
CA ALA A 76 -20.88 17.11 9.12
C ALA A 76 -22.18 16.43 8.61
N SER A 77 -22.16 15.83 7.42
CA SER A 77 -23.31 15.13 6.82
C SER A 77 -23.42 13.64 7.18
N GLY A 78 -22.60 13.14 8.12
CA GLY A 78 -22.65 11.74 8.57
C GLY A 78 -22.31 10.71 7.48
N GLY A 79 -21.68 11.14 6.38
CA GLY A 79 -21.38 10.29 5.24
C GLY A 79 -20.25 9.30 5.53
N SER A 80 -20.60 8.06 5.86
CA SER A 80 -19.70 6.89 5.80
C SER A 80 -19.37 6.53 4.35
N GLY A 81 -18.66 7.43 3.65
CA GLY A 81 -18.16 7.18 2.31
C GLY A 81 -16.95 6.24 2.36
N GLY A 82 -17.18 4.95 2.11
CA GLY A 82 -16.18 3.90 2.05
C GLY A 82 -14.98 4.24 1.15
N GLY A 83 -13.79 4.14 1.75
CA GLY A 83 -12.50 4.23 1.09
C GLY A 83 -11.48 3.55 2.00
N GLY A 84 -11.26 2.26 1.75
CA GLY A 84 -10.43 1.38 2.58
C GLY A 84 -9.03 1.92 2.79
N GLY A 85 -8.82 2.49 3.97
CA GLY A 85 -7.57 3.11 4.37
C GLY A 85 -7.65 3.53 5.82
N GLY A 86 -7.89 2.56 6.71
CA GLY A 86 -7.79 2.79 8.15
C GLY A 86 -6.46 3.47 8.47
N THR A 87 -6.49 4.39 9.43
CA THR A 87 -5.28 5.13 9.86
C THR A 87 -4.17 4.14 10.23
N LYS A 88 -2.89 4.56 10.16
CA LYS A 88 -1.76 3.69 10.54
C LYS A 88 -1.94 3.09 11.95
N ALA A 89 -2.55 3.85 12.86
CA ALA A 89 -2.89 3.40 14.21
C ALA A 89 -3.99 2.33 14.21
N GLU A 90 -5.06 2.49 13.43
CA GLU A 90 -6.14 1.51 13.32
C GLU A 90 -5.71 0.22 12.58
N ARG A 91 -4.80 0.35 11.62
CA ARG A 91 -4.19 -0.79 10.93
C ARG A 91 -3.27 -1.58 11.87
N GLN A 92 -2.59 -0.90 12.79
CA GLN A 92 -1.77 -1.52 13.83
C GLN A 92 -2.61 -2.25 14.87
N THR A 93 -3.73 -1.68 15.32
CA THR A 93 -4.63 -2.35 16.28
C THR A 93 -5.36 -3.54 15.64
N ALA A 94 -5.75 -3.44 14.37
CA ALA A 94 -6.34 -4.56 13.62
C ALA A 94 -5.35 -5.72 13.43
N ALA A 95 -4.08 -5.42 13.12
CA ALA A 95 -3.03 -6.45 13.01
C ALA A 95 -2.78 -7.17 14.34
N GLN A 96 -2.72 -6.44 15.46
CA GLN A 96 -2.55 -7.02 16.79
C GLN A 96 -3.76 -7.88 17.24
N ARG A 97 -4.98 -7.46 16.87
CA ARG A 97 -6.19 -8.27 17.12
C ARG A 97 -6.15 -9.57 16.30
N ALA A 98 -5.82 -9.48 15.01
CA ALA A 98 -5.69 -10.64 14.15
C ALA A 98 -4.60 -11.61 14.62
N GLU A 99 -3.46 -11.10 15.10
CA GLU A 99 -2.39 -11.92 15.68
C GLU A 99 -2.89 -12.68 16.92
N ARG A 100 -3.57 -12.00 17.85
CA ARG A 100 -4.16 -12.66 19.02
C ARG A 100 -5.21 -13.69 18.66
N ASP A 101 -6.10 -13.38 17.71
CA ASP A 101 -7.15 -14.31 17.27
C ASP A 101 -6.54 -15.55 16.59
N GLN A 102 -5.42 -15.37 15.86
CA GLN A 102 -4.65 -16.46 15.26
C GLN A 102 -3.93 -17.31 16.31
N THR A 103 -3.31 -16.70 17.33
CA THR A 103 -2.72 -17.44 18.45
C THR A 103 -3.78 -18.22 19.22
N ALA A 104 -4.95 -17.63 19.47
CA ALA A 104 -6.06 -18.34 20.11
C ALA A 104 -6.54 -19.54 19.25
N ALA A 105 -6.64 -19.38 17.93
CA ALA A 105 -6.97 -20.49 17.03
C ALA A 105 -5.90 -21.59 17.04
N TRP A 106 -4.61 -21.24 17.14
CA TRP A 106 -3.52 -22.19 17.31
C TRP A 106 -3.62 -22.93 18.64
N GLU A 107 -3.81 -22.22 19.75
CA GLU A 107 -3.96 -22.80 21.09
C GLU A 107 -5.14 -23.78 21.14
N HIS A 108 -6.28 -23.42 20.55
CA HIS A 108 -7.44 -24.32 20.46
C HIS A 108 -7.17 -25.58 19.63
N ALA A 109 -6.41 -25.48 18.54
CA ALA A 109 -6.10 -26.62 17.69
C ALA A 109 -5.05 -27.56 18.31
N ILE A 110 -4.15 -27.03 19.13
CA ILE A 110 -3.11 -27.79 19.82
C ILE A 110 -3.58 -28.30 21.20
N ALA A 111 -4.58 -27.67 21.81
CA ALA A 111 -5.11 -28.05 23.11
C ALA A 111 -5.56 -29.52 23.13
N GLY A 112 -4.87 -30.33 23.93
CA GLY A 112 -5.18 -31.74 24.13
C GLY A 112 -4.44 -32.71 23.21
N GLN A 113 -3.56 -32.23 22.32
CA GLN A 113 -2.74 -33.10 21.48
C GLN A 113 -1.40 -33.44 22.16
N PRO A 114 -1.07 -34.72 22.36
CA PRO A 114 0.22 -35.11 22.93
C PRO A 114 1.36 -34.84 21.91
N SER A 115 2.57 -34.58 22.39
CA SER A 115 3.76 -34.35 21.55
C SER A 115 4.07 -35.51 20.58
N THR A 116 3.54 -36.71 20.84
CA THR A 116 3.62 -37.88 19.95
C THR A 116 2.72 -37.80 18.73
N ALA A 117 1.70 -36.93 18.73
CA ALA A 117 0.83 -36.69 17.58
C ALA A 117 1.50 -35.83 16.49
N PHE A 118 2.62 -35.18 16.82
CA PHE A 118 3.33 -34.28 15.92
C PHE A 118 4.34 -35.04 15.07
N LYS A 119 4.17 -34.96 13.75
CA LYS A 119 5.14 -35.53 12.82
C LYS A 119 6.35 -34.60 12.70
N PRO A 120 7.59 -35.11 12.69
CA PRO A 120 8.75 -34.26 12.43
C PRO A 120 8.65 -33.68 11.01
N TYR A 121 8.79 -32.37 10.88
CA TYR A 121 8.73 -31.70 9.58
C TYR A 121 9.82 -32.21 8.64
N ARG A 122 9.42 -32.62 7.44
CA ARG A 122 10.32 -32.92 6.32
C ARG A 122 9.73 -32.35 5.04
N ILE A 123 10.58 -31.80 4.19
CA ILE A 123 10.12 -31.18 2.94
C ILE A 123 9.52 -32.20 1.94
N SER A 124 9.92 -33.48 2.07
CA SER A 124 9.40 -34.60 1.30
C SER A 124 8.07 -35.16 1.82
N LEU A 125 7.66 -34.78 3.04
CA LEU A 125 6.39 -35.20 3.62
C LEU A 125 5.25 -34.47 2.91
N THR A 126 4.21 -35.20 2.52
CA THR A 126 2.97 -34.59 2.01
C THR A 126 2.07 -34.28 3.19
N LEU A 127 1.71 -33.01 3.32
CA LEU A 127 0.95 -32.46 4.45
C LEU A 127 -0.47 -32.06 4.03
N GLY A 128 -1.47 -32.48 4.80
CA GLY A 128 -2.88 -32.11 4.64
C GLY A 128 -3.34 -31.04 5.64
N ALA A 129 -4.48 -30.39 5.37
CA ALA A 129 -5.10 -29.45 6.31
C ALA A 129 -5.48 -30.17 7.62
N GLY A 130 -5.18 -29.54 8.77
CA GLY A 130 -5.39 -30.10 10.11
C GLY A 130 -4.27 -30.99 10.64
N GLU A 131 -3.21 -31.24 9.86
CA GLU A 131 -2.10 -32.09 10.29
C GLU A 131 -1.17 -31.39 11.28
N LEU A 132 -0.65 -32.14 12.25
CA LEU A 132 0.22 -31.64 13.32
C LEU A 132 1.69 -31.94 12.99
N ILE A 133 2.52 -30.90 13.08
CA ILE A 133 3.92 -30.96 12.66
C ILE A 133 4.80 -30.30 13.71
N HIS A 134 5.93 -30.93 13.99
CA HIS A 134 7.01 -30.33 14.77
C HIS A 134 8.13 -29.82 13.85
N HIS A 135 8.42 -28.52 13.87
CA HIS A 135 9.53 -27.92 13.12
C HIS A 135 10.65 -27.47 14.06
N PRO A 136 11.92 -27.82 13.82
CA PRO A 136 13.02 -27.53 14.77
C PRO A 136 13.23 -26.04 15.06
N LYS A 137 12.91 -25.15 14.11
CA LYS A 137 13.02 -23.68 14.28
C LYS A 137 11.76 -23.02 14.83
N PHE A 138 10.58 -23.58 14.57
CA PHE A 138 9.29 -22.91 14.79
C PHE A 138 8.42 -23.60 15.84
N GLY A 139 8.84 -24.77 16.33
CA GLY A 139 8.11 -25.56 17.29
C GLY A 139 6.92 -26.29 16.67
N ASP A 140 5.90 -26.48 17.49
CA ASP A 140 4.69 -27.22 17.15
C ASP A 140 3.74 -26.36 16.33
N GLY A 141 3.26 -26.91 15.22
CA GLY A 141 2.38 -26.23 14.30
C GLY A 141 1.27 -27.15 13.79
N VAL A 142 0.17 -26.53 13.40
CA VAL A 142 -0.97 -27.19 12.74
C VAL A 142 -1.13 -26.63 11.34
N VAL A 143 -1.32 -27.48 10.34
CA VAL A 143 -1.57 -27.02 8.97
C VAL A 143 -2.95 -26.37 8.92
N ALA A 144 -2.99 -25.05 8.77
CA ALA A 144 -4.24 -24.30 8.62
C ALA A 144 -4.92 -24.63 7.28
N ARG A 145 -4.16 -24.65 6.19
CA ARG A 145 -4.65 -24.99 4.85
C ARG A 145 -3.51 -25.32 3.88
N VAL A 146 -3.83 -26.05 2.82
CA VAL A 146 -2.94 -26.25 1.67
C VAL A 146 -3.16 -25.10 0.70
N ILE A 147 -2.09 -24.37 0.34
CA ILE A 147 -2.15 -23.25 -0.60
C ILE A 147 -2.02 -23.77 -2.03
N ASP A 148 -0.95 -24.52 -2.29
CA ASP A 148 -0.60 -25.08 -3.59
C ASP A 148 -0.07 -26.51 -3.42
N ARG A 149 0.15 -27.24 -4.53
CA ARG A 149 0.70 -28.62 -4.52
C ARG A 149 2.04 -28.79 -3.79
N GLY A 150 2.77 -27.70 -3.55
CA GLY A 150 4.05 -27.71 -2.86
C GLY A 150 4.12 -26.74 -1.69
N LYS A 151 3.01 -26.09 -1.33
CA LYS A 151 2.98 -25.05 -0.29
C LYS A 151 1.79 -25.22 0.63
N VAL A 152 2.07 -25.20 1.92
CA VAL A 152 1.07 -25.26 2.99
C VAL A 152 1.21 -24.07 3.92
N GLU A 153 0.10 -23.60 4.47
CA GLU A 153 0.08 -22.60 5.53
C GLU A 153 0.00 -23.34 6.86
N VAL A 154 1.04 -23.20 7.68
CA VAL A 154 1.13 -23.82 9.00
C VAL A 154 1.03 -22.72 10.04
N LEU A 155 0.08 -22.87 10.95
CA LEU A 155 -0.10 -21.98 12.08
C LEU A 155 0.81 -22.46 13.22
N PHE A 156 1.73 -21.60 13.64
CA PHE A 156 2.63 -21.81 14.77
C PHE A 156 2.28 -20.83 15.90
N LYS A 157 2.90 -21.02 17.07
CA LYS A 157 2.80 -20.09 18.20
C LYS A 157 3.11 -18.63 17.83
N ASP A 158 4.14 -18.43 17.01
CA ASP A 158 4.60 -17.11 16.55
C ASP A 158 3.78 -16.55 15.37
N GLY A 159 2.74 -17.28 14.93
CA GLY A 159 1.88 -16.89 13.80
C GLY A 159 1.98 -17.82 12.59
N PRO A 160 1.18 -17.55 11.54
CA PRO A 160 1.11 -18.38 10.35
C PRO A 160 2.38 -18.24 9.49
N ARG A 161 2.89 -19.38 9.00
CA ARG A 161 4.02 -19.43 8.07
C ARG A 161 3.69 -20.33 6.88
N THR A 162 4.11 -19.90 5.70
CA THR A 162 4.06 -20.76 4.51
C THR A 162 5.27 -21.68 4.51
N MET A 163 5.03 -22.99 4.41
CA MET A 163 6.02 -24.05 4.41
C MET A 163 5.91 -24.87 3.12
N ALA A 164 7.02 -25.49 2.72
CA ALA A 164 7.05 -26.38 1.56
C ALA A 164 6.73 -27.82 1.98
N HIS A 165 6.03 -28.56 1.14
CA HIS A 165 5.71 -29.96 1.38
C HIS A 165 5.74 -30.75 0.06
N GLY A 166 5.84 -32.07 0.14
CA GLY A 166 5.80 -32.97 -1.01
C GLY A 166 6.84 -32.67 -2.11
N GLN A 167 7.97 -32.05 -1.76
CA GLN A 167 9.06 -31.85 -2.71
C GLN A 167 9.79 -33.18 -2.88
N THR A 168 9.81 -33.68 -4.11
CA THR A 168 10.52 -34.91 -4.51
C THR A 168 11.92 -34.56 -5.00
#